data_AF-A0A7K4CYU8-F1
#
_entry.id   AF-A0A7K4CYU8-F1
#
_cell.length_a   1.000
_cell.length_b   1.000
_cell.length_c   1.000
_cell.angle_alpha   90.00
_cell.angle_beta   90.00
_cell.angle_gamma   90.00
#
_symmetry.space_group_name_H-M   'P 1'
#
loop_
_entity.id
_entity.type
_entity.pdbx_description
1 polymer ?
#
loop_
_entity_poly.entity_id
_entity_poly.type
_entity_poly.pdbx_seq_one_letter_code
_entity_poly.pdbx_strand_id
1 'polypeptide(L)'
;MGFKDGLKKVETSITGWFMKKEKTPEEIEKEKAELAAAAKKRAQEDQAAAARAYTERMASIKAEIPATARRGEVRVGNLTAMDEARRYTAPRSSESKPAPAKKELLEKFKRAIQISNQIAIADLAAMLDISKKQLLAYLLEWSETIHFKIDKDFIIVQDINETISDLDQQFASWESREKNKQGKK
;
A
#
# COMPACT_ATOMS: atom_id res chain seq x y z
N MET A 1 4.65 17.11 -71.49
CA MET A 1 3.57 17.13 -70.48
C MET A 1 4.20 16.67 -69.17
N GLY A 2 4.38 17.43 -68.07
CA GLY A 2 3.85 18.71 -67.64
C GLY A 2 3.75 18.69 -66.10
N PHE A 3 4.84 18.39 -65.38
CA PHE A 3 4.89 18.34 -63.91
C PHE A 3 5.69 19.54 -63.38
N LYS A 4 5.10 20.72 -63.49
CA LYS A 4 5.58 21.95 -62.85
C LYS A 4 4.35 22.76 -62.50
N ASP A 5 3.71 22.48 -61.37
CA ASP A 5 2.83 23.45 -60.68
C ASP A 5 2.25 22.79 -59.44
N GLY A 6 2.76 23.17 -58.27
CA GLY A 6 2.28 22.60 -57.00
C GLY A 6 3.07 22.95 -55.76
N LEU A 7 3.86 24.04 -55.77
CA LEU A 7 4.50 24.58 -54.56
C LEU A 7 3.88 25.94 -54.21
N LYS A 8 2.58 25.95 -53.91
CA LYS A 8 1.92 27.13 -53.33
C LYS A 8 2.00 27.06 -51.80
N LYS A 9 2.97 27.79 -51.27
CA LYS A 9 2.77 28.80 -50.22
C LYS A 9 1.92 28.37 -49.01
N VAL A 10 2.57 27.77 -48.02
CA VAL A 10 2.08 27.72 -46.63
C VAL A 10 2.94 28.66 -45.79
N GLU A 11 2.80 29.97 -46.04
CA GLU A 11 3.26 31.02 -45.13
C GLU A 11 2.05 31.47 -44.30
N THR A 12 1.60 30.62 -43.38
CA THR A 12 0.63 31.01 -42.36
C THR A 12 1.38 31.47 -41.12
N SER A 13 1.41 32.79 -40.95
CA SER A 13 1.61 33.58 -39.73
C SER A 13 1.83 32.79 -38.43
N ILE A 14 3.10 32.63 -38.05
CA ILE A 14 3.53 32.28 -36.68
C ILE A 14 4.03 33.56 -36.00
N THR A 15 3.18 34.58 -35.90
CA THR A 15 3.52 35.83 -35.16
C THR A 15 2.37 36.33 -34.28
N GLY A 16 1.31 35.53 -34.10
CA GLY A 16 0.13 35.89 -33.31
C GLY A 16 -0.06 35.08 -32.03
N TRP A 17 0.97 34.37 -31.53
CA TRP A 17 0.84 33.54 -30.34
C TRP A 17 1.45 34.24 -29.11
N PHE A 18 0.53 34.68 -28.24
CA PHE A 18 0.74 34.91 -26.81
C PHE A 18 1.47 36.20 -26.39
N MET A 19 0.79 37.35 -26.52
CA MET A 19 0.81 38.34 -25.44
C MET A 19 0.00 37.76 -24.25
N LYS A 20 0.64 36.87 -23.48
CA LYS A 20 0.12 36.47 -22.17
C LYS A 20 0.19 37.72 -21.31
N LYS A 21 -0.95 38.36 -21.04
CA LYS A 21 -1.01 39.37 -19.97
C LYS A 21 -0.51 38.68 -18.71
N GLU A 22 0.66 39.08 -18.24
CA GLU A 22 1.21 38.60 -16.98
C GLU A 22 0.19 38.97 -15.91
N LYS A 23 -0.47 37.97 -15.33
CA LYS A 23 -1.38 38.16 -14.20
C LYS A 23 -0.59 38.84 -13.10
N THR A 24 -1.15 39.89 -12.53
CA THR A 24 -0.51 40.58 -11.41
C THR A 24 -0.41 39.60 -10.22
N PRO A 25 0.60 39.74 -9.36
CA PRO A 25 0.76 38.87 -8.19
C PRO A 25 -0.51 38.85 -7.30
N GLU A 26 -1.27 39.95 -7.25
CA GLU A 26 -2.55 40.03 -6.54
C GLU A 26 -3.64 39.13 -7.13
N GLU A 27 -3.73 39.01 -8.45
CA GLU A 27 -4.69 38.09 -9.09
C GLU A 27 -4.33 36.63 -8.82
N ILE A 28 -3.04 36.30 -8.75
CA ILE A 28 -2.56 34.95 -8.46
C ILE A 28 -2.88 34.57 -7.01
N GLU A 29 -2.71 35.48 -6.05
CA GLU A 29 -3.10 35.21 -4.65
C GLU A 29 -4.61 35.04 -4.49
N LYS A 30 -5.41 35.88 -5.17
CA LYS A 30 -6.87 35.77 -5.14
C LYS A 30 -7.35 34.43 -5.72
N GLU A 31 -6.78 34.00 -6.84
CA GLU A 31 -7.10 32.70 -7.46
C GLU A 31 -6.69 31.52 -6.57
N LYS A 32 -5.53 31.60 -5.91
CA LYS A 32 -5.10 30.60 -4.92
C LYS A 32 -6.04 30.54 -3.72
N ALA A 33 -6.47 31.68 -3.20
CA ALA A 33 -7.41 31.74 -2.08
C ALA A 33 -8.78 31.13 -2.45
N GLU A 34 -9.26 31.41 -3.66
CA GLU A 34 -10.52 30.86 -4.18
C GLU A 34 -10.43 29.34 -4.39
N LEU A 35 -9.32 28.85 -4.95
CA LEU A 35 -9.06 27.42 -5.10
C LEU A 35 -8.96 26.70 -3.73
N ALA A 36 -8.30 27.32 -2.75
CA ALA A 36 -8.22 26.78 -1.40
C ALA A 36 -9.59 26.73 -0.70
N ALA A 37 -10.42 27.75 -0.89
CA ALA A 37 -11.79 27.77 -0.37
C ALA A 37 -12.67 26.70 -1.04
N ALA A 38 -12.57 26.54 -2.36
CA ALA A 38 -13.29 25.51 -3.11
C ALA A 38 -12.87 24.09 -2.69
N ALA A 39 -11.57 23.86 -2.46
CA ALA A 39 -11.05 22.58 -1.98
C ALA A 39 -11.58 22.23 -0.58
N LYS A 40 -11.61 23.19 0.35
CA LYS A 40 -12.19 23.00 1.69
C LYS A 40 -13.68 22.67 1.62
N LYS A 41 -14.44 23.36 0.76
CA LYS A 41 -15.87 23.09 0.57
C LYS A 41 -16.13 21.67 0.06
N ARG A 42 -15.37 21.22 -0.95
CA ARG A 42 -15.46 19.84 -1.47
C ARG A 42 -15.13 18.80 -0.39
N ALA A 43 -14.05 19.02 0.36
CA ALA A 43 -13.69 18.11 1.45
C ALA A 43 -14.79 18.02 2.54
N GLN A 44 -15.48 19.12 2.83
CA GLN A 44 -16.59 19.14 3.78
C GLN A 44 -17.84 18.42 3.22
N GLU A 45 -18.13 18.58 1.93
CA GLU A 45 -19.21 17.86 1.25
C GLU A 45 -18.95 16.35 1.21
N ASP A 46 -17.71 15.93 0.93
CA ASP A 46 -17.31 14.51 0.93
C ASP A 46 -17.43 13.89 2.34
N GLN A 47 -17.02 14.62 3.38
CA GLN A 47 -17.21 14.17 4.78
C GLN A 47 -18.70 14.04 5.14
N ALA A 48 -19.54 14.98 4.71
CA ALA A 48 -20.98 14.91 4.94
C ALA A 48 -21.63 13.75 4.18
N ALA A 49 -21.20 13.46 2.95
CA ALA A 49 -21.66 12.32 2.17
C ALA A 49 -21.28 10.98 2.83
N ALA A 50 -20.04 10.85 3.32
CA ALA A 50 -19.58 9.68 4.04
C ALA A 50 -20.38 9.44 5.34
N ALA A 51 -20.68 10.51 6.09
CA ALA A 51 -21.50 10.42 7.31
C ALA A 51 -22.92 9.94 7.00
N ARG A 52 -23.55 10.43 5.94
CA ARG A 52 -24.89 9.99 5.50
C ARG A 52 -24.90 8.50 5.12
N ALA A 53 -23.93 8.06 4.33
CA ALA A 53 -23.80 6.66 3.94
C ALA A 53 -23.60 5.74 5.15
N TYR A 54 -22.84 6.17 6.16
CA TYR A 54 -22.67 5.41 7.40
C TYR A 54 -24.00 5.28 8.18
N THR A 55 -24.77 6.36 8.28
CA THR A 55 -26.07 6.32 8.98
C THR A 55 -27.09 5.41 8.28
N GLU A 56 -27.13 5.41 6.95
CA GLU A 56 -28.00 4.51 6.17
C GLU A 56 -27.60 3.03 6.37
N ARG A 57 -26.29 2.75 6.36
CA ARG A 57 -25.78 1.39 6.59
C ARG A 57 -26.13 0.87 7.99
N MET A 58 -25.99 1.72 9.02
CA MET A 58 -26.35 1.35 10.40
C MET A 58 -27.86 1.13 10.57
N ALA A 59 -28.69 1.90 9.87
CA ALA A 59 -30.14 1.70 9.86
C ALA A 59 -30.52 0.33 9.25
N SER A 60 -29.86 -0.08 8.16
CA SER A 60 -30.11 -1.38 7.52
C SER A 60 -29.72 -2.56 8.42
N ILE A 61 -28.60 -2.48 9.14
CA ILE A 61 -28.14 -3.56 10.05
C ILE A 61 -29.13 -3.78 11.20
N LYS A 62 -29.78 -2.72 11.68
CA LYS A 62 -30.77 -2.82 12.78
C LYS A 62 -32.08 -3.49 12.36
N ALA A 63 -32.38 -3.55 11.06
CA ALA A 63 -33.61 -4.16 10.54
C ALA A 63 -33.52 -5.69 10.33
N GLU A 64 -32.30 -6.27 10.30
CA GLU A 64 -32.08 -7.69 9.98
C GLU A 64 -31.84 -8.60 11.19
N ILE A 65 -31.96 -8.10 12.42
CA ILE A 65 -31.95 -8.98 13.60
C ILE A 65 -33.38 -9.51 13.79
N PRO A 66 -33.68 -10.77 13.44
CA PRO A 66 -35.01 -11.33 13.66
C PRO A 66 -35.32 -11.28 15.16
N ALA A 67 -36.53 -10.82 15.48
CA ALA A 67 -37.09 -10.79 16.83
C ALA A 67 -37.41 -12.21 17.35
N THR A 68 -36.42 -13.10 17.39
CA THR A 68 -36.55 -14.48 17.88
C THR A 68 -35.58 -14.73 19.03
N ALA A 69 -35.78 -14.02 20.14
CA ALA A 69 -35.19 -14.37 21.43
C ALA A 69 -36.04 -13.81 22.59
N ARG A 70 -37.34 -14.12 22.59
CA ARG A 70 -38.23 -13.96 23.76
C ARG A 70 -39.09 -15.21 23.94
N ARG A 71 -38.44 -16.29 24.36
CA ARG A 71 -38.99 -17.50 25.03
C ARG A 71 -37.77 -18.41 25.19
N GLY A 72 -37.15 -18.52 26.36
CA GLY A 72 -37.79 -19.01 27.57
C GLY A 72 -37.92 -20.53 27.50
N GLU A 73 -36.79 -21.26 27.39
CA GLU A 73 -36.54 -22.63 27.88
C GLU A 73 -35.24 -23.15 27.24
N VAL A 74 -34.13 -23.08 27.98
CA VAL A 74 -32.97 -23.93 27.70
C VAL A 74 -32.96 -25.00 28.77
N ARG A 75 -33.43 -26.19 28.40
CA ARG A 75 -33.40 -27.40 29.23
C ARG A 75 -31.96 -27.71 29.62
N VAL A 76 -31.67 -27.60 30.91
CA VAL A 76 -30.44 -28.09 31.53
C VAL A 76 -30.59 -29.60 31.67
N GLY A 77 -30.10 -30.35 30.66
CA GLY A 77 -30.17 -31.80 30.61
C GLY A 77 -28.81 -32.45 30.84
N ASN A 78 -28.66 -33.09 32.00
CA ASN A 78 -27.74 -34.16 32.37
C ASN A 78 -26.22 -33.98 32.19
N LEU A 79 -25.62 -33.52 33.29
CA LEU A 79 -24.31 -33.94 33.78
C LEU A 79 -24.19 -35.48 33.75
N THR A 80 -23.34 -36.01 32.89
CA THR A 80 -22.73 -37.32 33.12
C THR A 80 -21.23 -37.10 33.23
N ALA A 81 -20.75 -37.17 34.48
CA ALA A 81 -19.34 -37.21 34.81
C ALA A 81 -18.74 -38.48 34.17
N MET A 82 -17.86 -38.30 33.18
CA MET A 82 -16.97 -39.36 32.77
C MET A 82 -15.53 -38.88 32.91
N ASP A 83 -14.97 -39.40 33.99
CA ASP A 83 -13.57 -39.47 34.37
C ASP A 83 -12.71 -39.95 33.19
N GLU A 84 -11.99 -39.05 32.53
CA GLU A 84 -10.84 -39.44 31.71
C GLU A 84 -9.75 -38.37 31.76
N ALA A 85 -9.13 -38.28 32.93
CA ALA A 85 -7.94 -37.48 33.23
C ALA A 85 -6.66 -38.00 32.52
N ARG A 86 -6.72 -38.36 31.23
CA ARG A 86 -5.55 -38.79 30.45
C ARG A 86 -5.70 -38.42 28.97
N ARG A 87 -5.34 -37.18 28.64
CA ARG A 87 -4.56 -36.75 27.45
C ARG A 87 -4.65 -35.23 27.29
N TYR A 88 -4.12 -34.50 28.26
CA TYR A 88 -3.48 -33.22 27.97
C TYR A 88 -2.16 -33.50 27.22
N THR A 89 -2.25 -34.08 26.03
CA THR A 89 -1.19 -33.89 25.05
C THR A 89 -1.41 -32.48 24.54
N ALA A 90 -0.64 -31.53 25.08
CA ALA A 90 -0.48 -30.22 24.47
C ALA A 90 -0.39 -30.40 22.95
N PRO A 91 -1.12 -29.61 22.13
CA PRO A 91 -0.96 -29.69 20.69
C PRO A 91 0.53 -29.46 20.43
N ARG A 92 1.21 -30.56 20.09
CA ARG A 92 2.61 -30.60 19.72
C ARG A 92 2.67 -29.60 18.58
N SER A 93 3.25 -28.43 18.83
CA SER A 93 3.56 -27.43 17.81
C SER A 93 4.05 -28.21 16.61
N SER A 94 3.22 -28.27 15.58
CA SER A 94 3.60 -28.87 14.32
C SER A 94 4.71 -27.97 13.83
N GLU A 95 5.93 -28.39 14.14
CA GLU A 95 7.20 -27.85 13.69
C GLU A 95 7.22 -28.09 12.18
N SER A 96 6.43 -27.28 11.47
CA SER A 96 6.34 -27.28 10.04
C SER A 96 7.72 -26.89 9.56
N LYS A 97 8.45 -27.86 9.01
CA LYS A 97 9.63 -27.66 8.18
C LYS A 97 9.52 -26.30 7.48
N PRO A 98 10.48 -25.37 7.67
CA PRO A 98 10.39 -24.06 7.03
C PRO A 98 10.35 -24.29 5.53
N ALA A 99 9.17 -24.08 4.94
CA ALA A 99 8.99 -24.19 3.51
C ALA A 99 10.00 -23.23 2.85
N PRO A 100 10.82 -23.68 1.88
CA PRO A 100 11.81 -22.84 1.22
C PRO A 100 11.20 -21.53 0.66
N ALA A 101 9.90 -21.55 0.34
CA ALA A 101 9.11 -20.40 -0.06
C ALA A 101 9.15 -19.21 0.93
N LYS A 102 9.22 -19.44 2.25
CA LYS A 102 9.21 -18.35 3.24
C LYS A 102 10.44 -17.44 3.10
N LYS A 103 11.61 -18.03 2.83
CA LYS A 103 12.87 -17.28 2.69
C LYS A 103 12.89 -16.47 1.40
N GLU A 104 12.41 -17.06 0.30
CA GLU A 104 12.31 -16.36 -0.99
C GLU A 104 11.31 -15.19 -0.94
N LEU A 105 10.17 -15.38 -0.26
CA LEU A 105 9.19 -14.32 -0.03
C LEU A 105 9.78 -13.17 0.79
N LEU A 106 10.55 -13.49 1.84
CA LEU A 106 11.23 -12.50 2.66
C LEU A 106 12.26 -11.71 1.84
N GLU A 107 13.04 -12.37 0.98
CA GLU A 107 13.99 -11.66 0.10
C GLU A 107 13.29 -10.72 -0.88
N LYS A 108 12.20 -11.18 -1.51
CA LYS A 108 11.39 -10.34 -2.40
C LYS A 108 10.80 -9.14 -1.66
N PHE A 109 10.29 -9.36 -0.44
CA PHE A 109 9.79 -8.30 0.44
C PHE A 109 10.88 -7.27 0.76
N LYS A 110 12.08 -7.72 1.16
CA LYS A 110 13.23 -6.84 1.41
C LYS A 110 13.58 -6.01 0.18
N ARG A 111 13.61 -6.61 -1.01
CA ARG A 111 13.87 -5.86 -2.26
C ARG A 111 12.78 -4.84 -2.57
N ALA A 112 11.51 -5.19 -2.38
CA ALA A 112 10.39 -4.28 -2.61
C ALA A 112 10.44 -3.06 -1.69
N ILE A 113 10.81 -3.27 -0.41
CA ILE A 113 11.00 -2.21 0.57
C ILE A 113 12.23 -1.37 0.28
N GLN A 114 13.34 -1.97 -0.18
CA GLN A 114 14.54 -1.20 -0.53
C GLN A 114 14.29 -0.17 -1.63
N ILE A 115 13.34 -0.44 -2.53
CA ILE A 115 13.03 0.46 -3.64
C ILE A 115 12.08 1.59 -3.19
N SER A 116 11.28 1.37 -2.13
CA SER A 116 10.21 2.28 -1.76
C SER A 116 10.08 2.47 -0.25
N ASN A 117 10.15 3.72 0.21
CA ASN A 117 9.97 4.08 1.62
C ASN A 117 8.55 3.79 2.13
N GLN A 118 7.59 3.76 1.20
CA GLN A 118 6.18 3.51 1.47
C GLN A 118 5.60 2.64 0.34
N ILE A 119 4.94 1.55 0.71
CA ILE A 119 4.29 0.64 -0.24
C ILE A 119 2.87 0.30 0.22
N ALA A 120 1.92 0.22 -0.71
CA ALA A 120 0.57 -0.23 -0.41
C ALA A 120 0.56 -1.74 -0.15
N ILE A 121 -0.17 -2.18 0.87
CA ILE A 121 -0.28 -3.61 1.23
C ILE A 121 -0.89 -4.42 0.07
N ALA A 122 -1.81 -3.83 -0.69
CA ALA A 122 -2.43 -4.47 -1.85
C ALA A 122 -1.40 -4.74 -2.98
N ASP A 123 -0.58 -3.75 -3.30
CA ASP A 123 0.45 -3.87 -4.35
C ASP A 123 1.54 -4.86 -3.93
N LEU A 124 1.94 -4.83 -2.66
CA LEU A 124 2.91 -5.78 -2.13
C LEU A 124 2.38 -7.22 -2.15
N ALA A 125 1.09 -7.42 -1.83
CA ALA A 125 0.45 -8.72 -1.92
C ALA A 125 0.40 -9.24 -3.35
N ALA A 126 0.09 -8.36 -4.32
CA ALA A 126 0.11 -8.69 -5.74
C ALA A 126 1.53 -9.04 -6.24
N MET A 127 2.55 -8.31 -5.80
CA MET A 127 3.94 -8.56 -6.18
C MET A 127 4.48 -9.90 -5.64
N LEU A 128 4.00 -10.32 -4.47
CA LEU A 128 4.38 -11.57 -3.84
C LEU A 128 3.49 -12.76 -4.24
N ASP A 129 2.42 -12.50 -5.02
CA ASP A 129 1.40 -13.47 -5.43
C ASP A 129 0.78 -14.24 -4.25
N ILE A 130 0.49 -13.51 -3.16
CA ILE A 130 -0.11 -14.07 -1.95
C ILE A 130 -1.34 -13.28 -1.52
N SER A 131 -2.20 -13.92 -0.73
CA SER A 131 -3.39 -13.24 -0.20
C SER A 131 -3.02 -12.16 0.83
N LYS A 132 -3.79 -11.06 0.89
CA LYS A 132 -3.61 -9.98 1.88
C LYS A 132 -3.55 -10.52 3.31
N LYS A 133 -4.35 -11.54 3.64
CA LYS A 133 -4.38 -12.17 4.98
C LYS A 133 -3.06 -12.90 5.30
N GLN A 134 -2.50 -13.64 4.34
CA GLN A 134 -1.21 -14.32 4.52
C GLN A 134 -0.06 -13.32 4.62
N LEU A 135 -0.07 -12.27 3.80
CA LEU A 135 0.93 -11.20 3.88
C LEU A 135 0.93 -10.55 5.26
N LEU A 136 -0.23 -10.26 5.85
CA LEU A 136 -0.32 -9.69 7.20
C LEU A 136 0.23 -10.63 8.27
N ALA A 137 -0.01 -11.94 8.15
CA ALA A 137 0.58 -12.92 9.06
C ALA A 137 2.11 -12.96 8.95
N TYR A 138 2.65 -12.91 7.73
CA TYR A 138 4.10 -12.85 7.51
C TYR A 138 4.72 -11.53 7.97
N LEU A 139 4.04 -10.40 7.75
CA LEU A 139 4.47 -9.11 8.28
C LEU A 139 4.60 -9.14 9.80
N LEU A 140 3.68 -9.79 10.49
CA LEU A 140 3.74 -9.94 11.94
C LEU A 140 4.97 -10.74 12.37
N GLU A 141 5.25 -11.87 11.71
CA GLU A 141 6.46 -12.69 11.92
C GLU A 141 7.75 -11.90 11.59
N TRP A 142 7.73 -11.05 10.56
CA TRP A 142 8.88 -10.28 10.11
C TRP A 142 9.09 -8.97 10.87
N SER A 143 8.08 -8.47 11.57
CA SER A 143 8.14 -7.23 12.35
C SER A 143 9.14 -7.31 13.51
N GLU A 144 9.46 -8.52 13.98
CA GLU A 144 10.51 -8.76 14.96
C GLU A 144 11.91 -8.51 14.38
N THR A 145 12.08 -8.69 13.07
CA THR A 145 13.36 -8.54 12.36
C THR A 145 13.48 -7.19 11.65
N ILE A 146 12.37 -6.60 11.21
CA ILE A 146 12.35 -5.40 10.38
C ILE A 146 11.43 -4.36 11.04
N HIS A 147 11.99 -3.21 11.36
CA HIS A 147 11.24 -2.10 11.94
C HIS A 147 10.47 -1.32 10.87
N PHE A 148 9.16 -1.59 10.77
CA PHE A 148 8.24 -0.85 9.93
C PHE A 148 7.01 -0.42 10.71
N LYS A 149 6.28 0.58 10.19
CA LYS A 149 4.98 1.00 10.70
C LYS A 149 3.92 0.76 9.65
N ILE A 150 2.76 0.29 10.09
CA ILE A 150 1.58 0.17 9.23
C ILE A 150 0.73 1.41 9.46
N ASP A 151 0.54 2.22 8.42
CA ASP A 151 -0.40 3.33 8.41
C ASP A 151 -1.55 3.01 7.45
N LYS A 152 -2.71 2.66 8.04
CA LYS A 152 -3.91 2.24 7.31
C LYS A 152 -3.64 1.07 6.36
N ASP A 153 -3.47 1.37 5.07
CA ASP A 153 -3.22 0.40 3.99
C ASP A 153 -1.79 0.48 3.42
N PHE A 154 -0.91 1.23 4.08
CA PHE A 154 0.48 1.42 3.67
C PHE A 154 1.46 0.90 4.73
N ILE A 155 2.57 0.36 4.26
CA ILE A 155 3.73 0.00 5.08
C ILE A 155 4.77 1.09 4.89
N ILE A 156 5.15 1.76 5.97
CA ILE A 156 6.16 2.81 6.00
C ILE A 156 7.37 2.26 6.75
N VAL A 157 8.51 2.18 6.08
CA VAL A 157 9.74 1.66 6.67
C VAL A 157 10.56 2.82 7.21
N GLN A 158 10.89 2.79 8.50
CA GLN A 158 11.49 3.94 9.19
C GLN A 158 13.03 3.96 9.11
N ASP A 159 13.68 2.82 8.90
CA ASP A 159 15.15 2.71 8.86
C ASP A 159 15.66 2.27 7.49
N ILE A 160 15.66 3.21 6.53
CA ILE A 160 16.34 3.00 5.24
C ILE A 160 17.85 3.29 5.38
N ASN A 161 18.25 4.11 6.36
CA ASN A 161 19.64 4.57 6.50
C ASN A 161 20.63 3.45 6.85
N GLU A 162 20.25 2.48 7.67
CA GLU A 162 21.11 1.30 7.93
C GLU A 162 21.18 0.35 6.73
N THR A 163 20.12 0.29 5.92
CA THR A 163 20.11 -0.59 4.72
C THR A 163 20.89 0.00 3.55
N ILE A 164 20.93 1.34 3.42
CA ILE A 164 21.75 2.02 2.40
C ILE A 164 23.24 1.82 2.70
N SER A 165 23.68 1.88 3.96
CA SER A 165 25.10 1.69 4.27
C SER A 165 25.61 0.29 3.91
N ASP A 166 24.78 -0.74 4.10
CA ASP A 166 25.10 -2.12 3.70
C ASP A 166 25.17 -2.27 2.17
N LEU A 167 24.30 -1.58 1.43
CA LEU A 167 24.33 -1.58 -0.04
C LEU A 167 25.55 -0.85 -0.59
N ASP A 168 25.90 0.32 -0.06
CA ASP A 168 27.12 1.04 -0.44
C ASP A 168 28.37 0.20 -0.16
N GLN A 169 28.38 -0.56 0.94
CA GLN A 169 29.48 -1.48 1.23
C GLN A 169 29.55 -2.63 0.20
N GLN A 170 28.41 -3.14 -0.26
CA GLN A 170 28.35 -4.14 -1.33
C GLN A 170 28.82 -3.58 -2.68
N PHE A 171 28.41 -2.36 -3.06
CA PHE A 171 28.88 -1.69 -4.26
C PHE A 171 30.38 -1.37 -4.21
N ALA A 172 30.88 -0.90 -3.07
CA ALA A 172 32.32 -0.68 -2.86
C ALA A 172 33.13 -1.98 -2.99
N SER A 173 32.56 -3.11 -2.54
CA SER A 173 33.18 -4.44 -2.71
C SER A 173 33.22 -4.91 -4.18
N TRP A 174 32.23 -4.54 -4.98
CA TRP A 174 32.20 -4.81 -6.42
C TRP A 174 33.20 -3.94 -7.19
N GLU A 175 33.23 -2.63 -6.95
CA GLU A 175 34.22 -1.74 -7.56
C GLU A 175 35.66 -2.18 -7.29
N SER A 176 35.93 -2.60 -6.05
CA SER A 176 37.25 -3.08 -5.65
C SER A 176 37.65 -4.39 -6.35
N ARG A 177 36.67 -5.24 -6.71
CA ARG A 177 36.91 -6.46 -7.49
C ARG A 177 37.14 -6.17 -8.98
N GLU A 178 36.49 -5.15 -9.54
CA GLU A 178 36.73 -4.74 -10.93
C GLU A 178 38.10 -4.08 -11.10
N LYS A 179 38.47 -3.16 -10.19
CA LYS A 179 39.78 -2.50 -10.19
C LYS A 179 40.94 -3.51 -10.08
N ASN A 180 40.79 -4.56 -9.26
CA ASN A 180 41.81 -5.60 -9.12
C ASN A 180 41.93 -6.56 -10.33
N LYS A 181 40.91 -6.66 -11.20
CA LYS A 181 40.99 -7.45 -12.43
C LYS A 181 41.65 -6.71 -13.59
N GLN A 182 41.57 -5.38 -13.63
CA GLN A 182 42.21 -4.57 -14.68
C GLN A 182 43.73 -4.37 -14.48
N GLY A 183 44.28 -4.67 -13.29
CA GLY A 183 45.72 -4.55 -13.00
C GLY A 183 46.58 -5.80 -13.29
N LYS A 184 45.98 -6.90 -13.78
CA LYS A 184 46.72 -8.09 -14.25
C LYS A 184 46.70 -8.16 -15.78
N LYS A 185 47.39 -7.24 -16.43
CA LYS A 185 47.87 -7.39 -17.80
C LYS A 185 49.29 -6.85 -17.89
#